data_AF-A0A7W4BRE8-F1
#
_entry.id   AF-A0A7W4BRE8-F1
#
_cell.length_a   1.000
_cell.length_b   1.000
_cell.length_c   1.000
_cell.angle_alpha   90.00
_cell.angle_beta   90.00
_cell.angle_gamma   90.00
#
_symmetry.space_group_name_H-M   'P 1'
#
loop_
_entity.id
_entity.type
_entity.pdbx_description
1 polymer ?
#
loop_
_entity_poly.entity_id
_entity_poly.type
_entity_poly.pdbx_seq_one_letter_code
_entity_poly.pdbx_strand_id
1 'polypeptide(L)'
;DYPEKPFAEISTARKWVAGFVDWYNNEHLHSGIKFVTPNQRHLGLDKEILAKRQQVNDAARLNNPGRWSGKSRDWSIIKEVNLNPEKKEEMR
;
A
#
# COMPACT_ATOMS: atom_id res chain seq x y z
N ASP A 1 1.44 6.45 -17.64
CA ASP A 1 2.72 5.77 -17.90
C ASP A 1 3.91 6.58 -17.40
N TYR A 2 4.95 5.88 -16.95
CA TYR A 2 6.19 6.49 -16.46
C TYR A 2 7.06 6.94 -17.66
N PRO A 3 7.69 8.12 -17.63
CA PRO A 3 8.44 8.65 -18.76
C PRO A 3 9.73 7.84 -18.95
N GLU A 4 9.90 7.29 -20.16
CA GLU A 4 11.11 6.55 -20.54
C GLU A 4 12.22 7.48 -21.08
N LYS A 5 11.87 8.72 -21.47
CA LYS A 5 12.79 9.71 -22.04
C LYS A 5 12.86 10.96 -21.15
N PRO A 6 14.00 11.69 -21.16
CA PRO A 6 14.11 12.94 -20.44
C PRO A 6 13.11 13.98 -20.98
N PHE A 7 12.68 14.88 -20.10
CA PHE A 7 11.87 16.03 -20.48
C PHE A 7 12.74 17.07 -21.16
N ALA A 8 12.28 17.62 -22.28
CA ALA A 8 12.97 18.73 -22.96
C ALA A 8 12.92 20.03 -22.15
N GLU A 9 11.84 20.24 -21.39
CA GLU A 9 11.57 21.49 -20.66
C GLU A 9 11.22 21.22 -19.20
N ILE A 10 11.71 22.09 -18.31
CA ILE A 10 11.41 22.01 -16.87
C ILE A 10 9.91 22.14 -16.57
N SER A 11 9.18 22.92 -17.38
CA SER A 11 7.74 23.10 -17.23
C SER A 11 6.96 21.80 -17.48
N THR A 12 7.38 21.02 -18.48
CA THR A 12 6.81 19.71 -18.79
C THR A 12 7.11 18.70 -17.69
N ALA A 13 8.36 18.68 -17.19
CA ALA A 13 8.73 17.83 -16.06
C ALA A 13 7.86 18.13 -14.82
N ARG A 14 7.68 19.40 -14.47
CA ARG A 14 6.86 19.82 -13.32
C ARG A 14 5.40 19.39 -13.46
N LYS A 15 4.81 19.58 -14.64
CA LYS A 15 3.42 19.16 -14.91
C LYS A 15 3.25 17.65 -14.75
N TRP A 16 4.18 16.88 -15.30
CA TRP A 16 4.14 15.43 -15.18
C TRP A 16 4.30 14.98 -13.72
N VAL A 17 5.29 15.51 -12.99
CA VAL A 17 5.51 15.19 -11.58
C VAL A 17 4.31 15.55 -10.71
N ALA A 18 3.65 16.69 -10.97
CA ALA A 18 2.46 17.08 -10.23
C ALA A 18 1.33 16.04 -10.37
N GLY A 19 1.07 15.58 -11.61
CA GLY A 19 0.08 14.52 -11.85
C GLY A 19 0.50 13.18 -11.25
N PHE A 20 1.78 12.82 -11.35
CA PHE A 20 2.31 11.60 -10.74
C PHE A 20 2.14 11.61 -9.21
N VAL A 21 2.47 12.70 -8.54
CA VAL A 21 2.38 12.83 -7.08
C VAL A 21 0.93 12.74 -6.61
N ASP A 22 0.00 13.38 -7.34
CA ASP A 22 -1.42 13.29 -7.02
C ASP A 22 -1.93 11.86 -7.12
N TRP A 23 -1.70 11.20 -8.26
CA TRP A 23 -2.05 9.80 -8.46
C TRP A 23 -1.39 8.87 -7.43
N TYR A 24 -0.10 9.04 -7.17
CA TYR A 24 0.68 8.23 -6.23
C TYR A 24 0.09 8.29 -4.83
N ASN A 25 -0.33 9.47 -4.39
CA ASN A 25 -0.84 9.71 -3.04
C ASN A 25 -2.33 9.37 -2.88
N ASN A 26 -3.14 9.55 -3.92
CA ASN A 26 -4.60 9.50 -3.81
C ASN A 26 -5.26 8.31 -4.52
N GLU A 27 -4.59 7.68 -5.47
CA GLU A 27 -5.18 6.60 -6.28
C GLU A 27 -4.39 5.30 -6.22
N HIS A 28 -3.05 5.37 -6.25
CA HIS A 28 -2.22 4.18 -6.30
C HIS A 28 -2.24 3.39 -4.98
N LEU A 29 -2.63 2.11 -5.04
CA LEU A 29 -2.65 1.22 -3.90
C LEU A 29 -1.30 0.50 -3.73
N HIS A 30 -0.58 0.84 -2.67
CA HIS A 30 0.77 0.33 -2.43
C HIS A 30 0.76 -0.99 -1.67
N SER A 31 1.35 -2.02 -2.27
CA SER A 31 1.43 -3.36 -1.65
C SER A 31 2.16 -3.36 -0.30
N GLY A 32 3.20 -2.52 -0.15
CA GLY A 32 3.99 -2.39 1.08
C GLY A 32 3.20 -1.86 2.29
N ILE A 33 2.08 -1.17 2.04
CA ILE A 33 1.15 -0.71 3.09
C ILE A 33 -0.22 -1.40 2.97
N LYS A 34 -0.23 -2.65 2.49
CA LYS A 34 -1.45 -3.47 2.35
C LYS A 34 -2.51 -2.84 1.44
N PHE A 35 -2.07 -2.34 0.29
CA PHE A 35 -2.92 -1.82 -0.78
C PHE A 35 -3.85 -0.70 -0.30
N VAL A 36 -3.38 0.22 0.54
CA VAL A 36 -4.04 1.51 0.79
C VAL A 36 -3.25 2.59 0.06
N THR A 37 -3.85 3.76 -0.14
CA THR A 37 -3.12 4.90 -0.69
C THR A 37 -2.25 5.54 0.40
N PRO A 38 -1.15 6.22 0.04
CA PRO A 38 -0.33 6.93 1.01
C PRO A 38 -1.14 7.96 1.80
N ASN A 39 -2.08 8.65 1.16
CA ASN A 39 -2.95 9.62 1.83
C ASN A 39 -3.92 8.94 2.81
N GLN A 40 -4.51 7.79 2.45
CA GLN A 40 -5.34 7.01 3.39
C GLN A 40 -4.56 6.58 4.64
N ARG A 41 -3.30 6.15 4.45
CA ARG A 41 -2.42 5.80 5.57
C ARG A 41 -2.06 7.02 6.40
N HIS A 42 -1.74 8.14 5.76
CA HIS A 42 -1.39 9.40 6.43
C HIS A 42 -2.54 9.91 7.30
N LEU A 43 -3.78 9.82 6.80
CA LEU A 43 -5.00 10.19 7.52
C LEU A 43 -5.46 9.13 8.55
N GLY A 44 -4.77 7.98 8.64
CA GLY A 44 -5.14 6.90 9.57
C GLY A 44 -6.40 6.11 9.19
N LEU A 45 -6.91 6.28 7.96
CA LEU A 45 -8.08 5.58 7.42
C LEU A 45 -7.80 4.11 7.11
N ASP A 46 -6.52 3.74 7.03
CA ASP A 46 -6.06 2.38 6.78
C ASP A 46 -6.65 1.37 7.78
N LYS A 47 -6.82 1.75 9.05
CA LYS A 47 -7.40 0.88 10.09
C LYS A 47 -8.78 0.35 9.70
N GLU A 48 -9.68 1.24 9.31
CA GLU A 48 -11.06 0.88 8.95
C GLU A 48 -11.11 0.13 7.62
N ILE A 49 -10.34 0.58 6.63
CA ILE A 49 -10.25 -0.07 5.30
C ILE A 49 -9.78 -1.51 5.45
N LEU A 50 -8.72 -1.74 6.22
CA LEU A 50 -8.14 -3.06 6.43
C LEU A 50 -9.06 -3.97 7.24
N ALA A 51 -9.74 -3.46 8.26
CA ALA A 51 -10.75 -4.22 9.00
C ALA A 51 -11.89 -4.69 8.10
N LYS A 52 -12.40 -3.82 7.22
CA LYS A 52 -13.45 -4.17 6.26
C LYS A 52 -12.98 -5.22 5.25
N ARG A 53 -11.73 -5.14 4.78
CA ARG A 53 -11.14 -6.15 3.86
C ARG A 53 -11.01 -7.51 4.51
N GLN A 54 -10.64 -7.55 5.79
CA GLN A 54 -10.59 -8.79 6.57
C GLN A 54 -11.97 -9.46 6.60
N GLN A 55 -13.02 -8.72 6.96
CA GLN A 55 -14.40 -9.21 7.00
C GLN A 55 -14.85 -9.79 5.65
N VAL A 56 -14.60 -9.08 4.55
CA VAL A 56 -14.95 -9.54 3.20
C VAL A 56 -14.20 -10.83 2.84
N ASN A 57 -12.91 -10.91 3.14
CA ASN A 57 -12.12 -12.12 2.86
C ASN A 57 -12.58 -13.31 3.69
N ASP A 58 -12.91 -13.10 4.96
CA ASP A 58 -13.38 -14.15 5.86
C ASP A 58 -14.75 -14.67 5.44
N ALA A 59 -15.68 -13.79 5.06
CA ALA A 59 -16.98 -14.17 4.51
C ALA A 59 -16.82 -14.95 3.20
N ALA A 60 -15.96 -14.50 2.29
CA ALA A 60 -15.71 -15.19 1.02
C ALA A 60 -15.11 -16.59 1.25
N ARG A 61 -14.21 -16.72 2.23
CA ARG A 61 -13.61 -18.00 2.63
C ARG A 61 -14.65 -18.94 3.24
N LEU A 62 -15.54 -18.43 4.10
CA LEU A 62 -16.61 -19.24 4.69
C LEU A 62 -17.56 -19.77 3.62
N ASN A 63 -17.90 -18.94 2.64
CA ASN A 63 -18.82 -19.31 1.57
C ASN A 63 -18.24 -20.35 0.60
N ASN A 64 -16.93 -20.34 0.36
CA ASN A 64 -16.28 -21.28 -0.56
C ASN A 64 -14.92 -21.77 -0.04
N PRO A 65 -14.89 -22.61 1.01
CA PRO A 65 -13.63 -23.00 1.67
C PRO A 65 -12.64 -23.67 0.71
N GLY A 66 -13.11 -24.49 -0.22
CA GLY A 66 -12.27 -25.23 -1.18
C GLY A 66 -11.47 -24.36 -2.16
N ARG A 67 -11.81 -23.05 -2.29
CA ARG A 67 -11.03 -22.10 -3.09
C ARG A 67 -9.71 -21.69 -2.42
N TRP A 68 -9.58 -21.88 -1.10
CA TRP A 68 -8.38 -21.52 -0.34
C TRP A 68 -7.60 -22.77 0.06
N SER A 69 -6.37 -22.88 -0.43
CA SER A 69 -5.42 -23.92 0.01
C SER A 69 -4.76 -23.60 1.37
N GLY A 70 -5.01 -22.42 1.93
CA GLY A 70 -4.38 -21.96 3.18
C GLY A 70 -5.03 -20.70 3.75
N LYS A 71 -4.25 -19.93 4.53
CA LYS A 71 -4.72 -18.69 5.17
C LYS A 71 -5.09 -17.64 4.12
N SER A 72 -6.11 -16.82 4.43
CA SER A 72 -6.43 -15.62 3.67
C SER A 72 -5.31 -14.58 3.82
N ARG A 73 -5.29 -13.58 2.92
CA ARG A 73 -4.32 -12.48 2.97
C ARG A 73 -4.41 -11.75 4.32
N ASP A 74 -3.26 -11.44 4.89
CA ASP A 74 -3.16 -10.73 6.16
C ASP A 74 -3.51 -9.23 6.01
N TRP A 75 -4.66 -8.83 6.55
CA TRP A 75 -5.10 -7.44 6.61
C TRP A 75 -4.89 -6.78 7.99
N SER A 76 -4.02 -7.31 8.86
CA SER A 76 -3.65 -6.62 10.10
C SER A 76 -3.03 -5.23 9.84
N ILE A 77 -3.22 -4.27 10.75
CA ILE A 77 -2.62 -2.94 10.58
C ILE A 77 -1.09 -3.00 10.67
N ILE A 78 -0.40 -2.22 9.85
CA ILE A 78 1.06 -2.04 9.99
C ILE A 78 1.27 -0.92 11.00
N LYS A 79 1.85 -1.26 12.16
CA LYS A 79 2.08 -0.29 13.25
C LYS A 79 3.27 0.62 12.97
N GLU A 80 4.35 0.04 12.46
CA GLU A 80 5.64 0.71 12.28
C GLU A 80 6.33 0.18 11.02
N VAL A 81 7.05 1.05 10.31
CA VAL A 81 7.89 0.71 9.17
C VAL A 81 9.18 1.50 9.30
N ASN A 82 10.32 0.84 9.17
CA ASN A 82 11.64 1.44 9.31
C ASN A 82 12.36 1.47 7.96
N LEU A 83 12.79 2.67 7.51
CA LEU A 83 13.45 2.87 6.21
C LEU A 83 14.92 2.43 6.20
N ASN A 84 15.54 2.27 7.37
CA ASN A 84 16.85 1.64 7.58
C ASN A 84 16.81 1.03 8.99
N PRO A 85 16.36 -0.22 9.15
CA PRO A 85 16.30 -0.81 10.48
C PRO A 85 17.71 -0.92 11.05
N GLU A 86 17.89 -0.48 12.29
CA GLU A 86 19.14 -0.76 13.01
C GLU A 86 19.35 -2.26 13.07
N LYS A 87 20.59 -2.72 12.80
CA LYS A 87 20.94 -4.12 13.05
C LYS A 87 20.77 -4.33 14.54
N LYS A 88 19.77 -5.11 14.94
CA LYS A 88 19.68 -5.60 16.32
C LYS A 88 20.97 -6.38 16.55
N GLU A 89 21.83 -5.90 17.45
CA GLU A 89 22.87 -6.76 18.01
C GLU A 89 22.17 -7.98 18.58
N GLU A 90 22.54 -9.17 18.10
CA GLU A 90 22.09 -10.40 18.72
C GLU A 90 22.60 -10.37 20.17
N MET A 91 21.69 -10.19 21.13
CA MET A 91 22.04 -10.35 22.54
C MET A 91 22.57 -11.78 22.71
N ARG A 92 23.85 -11.86 23.02
CA ARG A 92 24.63 -13.07 23.20
C ARG A 92 24.27 -13.78 24.50
#